data_AF-A0A2M8LPC2-F1
#
_entry.id   AF-A0A2M8LPC2-F1
#
_cell.length_a   1.000
_cell.length_b   1.000
_cell.length_c   1.000
_cell.angle_alpha   90.00
_cell.angle_beta   90.00
_cell.angle_gamma   90.00
#
_symmetry.space_group_name_H-M   'P 1'
#
loop_
_entity.id
_entity.type
_entity.pdbx_description
1 polymer ?
#
loop_
_entity_poly.entity_id
_entity_poly.type
_entity_poly.pdbx_seq_one_letter_code
_entity_poly.pdbx_strand_id
1 'polypeptide(L)'
;MVTAALSRARSAAEPGPDRAPGPLAPARPGPGLPIPAAGPGELPLEPLLRLSLAAQGATGRGGRGRLRPHASAGGCHPVSAHLLIGPGCPLPPGRYAYDPLAHRVHARGPAPGGVPAGAVAVLTVTPRRTAAHYGHRAWPLLLLDAGHAAAALVLAARAHGGTVGHPAVRPAVCRDAAGPLLAAAAGLDHPAGEADEHPLAAVRLMPPDPCPEPWSLARWADGTGGTPWPVADSGRCAGGAAADDTGVVLRALTAAPHPGDGRENWWTPPPALPAPAGHDLLARRSAPPPLSGAPDRAHLAAVLAAAAAAGPGLRWYAATGGPPGTPGPGLLAPGPAAPGGLRRVAAGEARPTLAAWAAGQGWIADAGAVLLACGCPSGAPPHRVRADHLTAGHAVGTAQAVATRLGLRSRPLGSWQGADLGAALGEPPGRDWVVHGLALAAPGTPGTPGGGDRP
;
A
#
# COMPACT_ATOMS: atom_id res chain seq x y z
N MET A 1 -9.90 -12.28 -19.19
CA MET A 1 -9.72 -10.81 -19.06
C MET A 1 -8.53 -10.44 -18.16
N VAL A 2 -8.56 -10.70 -16.83
CA VAL A 2 -7.48 -10.30 -15.89
C VAL A 2 -6.09 -10.78 -16.33
N THR A 3 -5.96 -12.02 -16.79
CA THR A 3 -4.71 -12.57 -17.34
C THR A 3 -4.13 -11.72 -18.48
N ALA A 4 -4.98 -11.31 -19.44
CA ALA A 4 -4.56 -10.47 -20.56
C ALA A 4 -4.16 -9.07 -20.09
N ALA A 5 -4.90 -8.49 -19.14
CA ALA A 5 -4.57 -7.19 -18.54
C ALA A 5 -3.24 -7.23 -17.76
N LEU A 6 -2.94 -8.33 -17.06
CA LEU A 6 -1.67 -8.55 -16.37
C LEU A 6 -0.49 -8.74 -17.33
N SER A 7 -0.69 -9.52 -18.40
CA SER A 7 0.30 -9.64 -19.47
C SER A 7 0.62 -8.27 -20.08
N ARG A 8 -0.40 -7.48 -20.40
CA ARG A 8 -0.25 -6.12 -20.94
C ARG A 8 0.48 -5.20 -19.95
N ALA A 9 0.11 -5.21 -18.67
CA ALA A 9 0.75 -4.37 -17.64
C ALA A 9 2.24 -4.69 -17.43
N ARG A 10 2.67 -5.93 -17.72
CA ARG A 10 4.07 -6.39 -17.67
C ARG A 10 4.82 -6.24 -18.99
N SER A 11 4.17 -5.78 -20.04
CA SER A 11 4.78 -5.64 -21.36
C SER A 11 5.66 -4.38 -21.45
N ALA A 12 6.59 -4.37 -22.40
CA ALA A 12 7.39 -3.19 -22.71
C ALA A 12 6.58 -2.06 -23.41
N ALA A 13 5.33 -2.32 -23.79
CA ALA A 13 4.50 -1.35 -24.49
C ALA A 13 4.38 -0.06 -23.67
N GLU A 14 4.62 1.08 -24.31
CA GLU A 14 4.56 2.38 -23.65
C GLU A 14 3.14 2.67 -23.15
N PRO A 15 2.99 3.26 -21.95
CA PRO A 15 1.74 3.90 -21.60
C PRO A 15 1.39 4.94 -22.69
N GLY A 16 0.10 5.08 -22.98
CA GLY A 16 -0.35 6.18 -23.84
C GLY A 16 -0.04 7.55 -23.22
N PRO A 17 -0.33 8.65 -23.93
CA PRO A 17 0.01 9.99 -23.46
C PRO A 17 -0.67 10.33 -22.12
N ASP A 18 -0.02 11.20 -21.36
CA ASP A 18 -0.53 11.70 -20.09
C ASP A 18 -1.92 12.35 -20.26
N ARG A 19 -2.77 12.16 -19.24
CA ARG A 19 -4.12 12.73 -19.17
C ARG A 19 -4.29 13.52 -17.88
N ALA A 20 -5.38 14.28 -17.78
CA ALA A 20 -5.70 14.99 -16.54
C ALA A 20 -6.07 14.01 -15.40
N PRO A 21 -5.31 13.97 -14.28
CA PRO A 21 -5.52 13.02 -13.19
C PRO A 21 -6.76 13.32 -12.33
N GLY A 22 -7.38 14.48 -12.51
CA GLY A 22 -8.49 14.94 -11.66
C GLY A 22 -8.00 15.48 -10.30
N PRO A 23 -8.93 15.77 -9.38
CA PRO A 23 -8.59 16.31 -8.06
C PRO A 23 -7.86 15.28 -7.18
N LEU A 24 -6.99 15.74 -6.28
CA LEU A 24 -6.19 14.88 -5.39
C LEU A 24 -6.99 14.09 -4.35
N ALA A 25 -8.15 14.62 -3.97
CA ALA A 25 -9.14 13.97 -3.12
C ALA A 25 -10.52 14.18 -3.76
N PRO A 26 -11.43 13.18 -3.68
CA PRO A 26 -12.81 13.38 -4.09
C PRO A 26 -13.46 14.51 -3.30
N ALA A 27 -14.38 15.23 -3.94
CA ALA A 27 -15.23 16.17 -3.22
C ALA A 27 -16.10 15.40 -2.22
N ARG A 28 -16.07 15.80 -0.95
CA ARG A 28 -16.85 15.14 0.11
C ARG A 28 -18.10 15.96 0.40
N PRO A 29 -19.28 15.34 0.46
CA PRO A 29 -20.51 16.05 0.84
C PRO A 29 -20.47 16.43 2.32
N GLY A 30 -21.15 17.53 2.66
CA GLY A 30 -21.29 18.00 4.04
C GLY A 30 -20.03 18.65 4.64
N PRO A 31 -20.15 19.24 5.84
CA PRO A 31 -19.04 19.92 6.50
C PRO A 31 -17.95 18.94 6.95
N GLY A 32 -16.69 19.35 6.79
CA GLY A 32 -15.55 18.61 7.32
C GLY A 32 -15.43 18.81 8.84
N LEU A 33 -15.65 17.74 9.60
CA LEU A 33 -15.56 17.73 11.05
C LEU A 33 -14.10 17.52 11.50
N PRO A 34 -13.65 18.21 12.57
CA PRO A 34 -12.37 17.91 13.18
C PRO A 34 -12.41 16.50 13.81
N ILE A 35 -11.25 15.85 13.91
CA ILE A 35 -11.10 14.61 14.66
C ILE A 35 -10.73 15.01 16.09
N PRO A 36 -11.57 14.75 17.10
CA PRO A 36 -11.26 15.14 18.48
C PRO A 36 -10.05 14.38 19.02
N ALA A 37 -9.37 14.98 20.01
CA ALA A 37 -8.36 14.27 20.78
C ALA A 37 -9.03 13.13 21.56
N ALA A 38 -8.35 11.99 21.66
CA ALA A 38 -8.86 10.85 22.40
C ALA A 38 -8.85 11.13 23.91
N GLY A 39 -9.97 10.83 24.56
CA GLY A 39 -10.06 10.76 26.02
C GLY A 39 -9.38 9.50 26.59
N PRO A 40 -9.30 9.38 27.92
CA PRO A 40 -8.79 8.17 28.57
C PRO A 40 -9.56 6.92 28.12
N GLY A 41 -8.83 5.88 27.69
CA GLY A 41 -9.43 4.61 27.24
C GLY A 41 -9.97 4.61 25.81
N GLU A 42 -10.02 5.75 25.12
CA GLU A 42 -10.42 5.83 23.72
C GLU A 42 -9.24 5.52 22.77
N LEU A 43 -9.56 5.01 21.58
CA LEU A 43 -8.57 4.87 20.52
C LEU A 43 -8.01 6.23 20.08
N PRO A 44 -6.68 6.38 19.95
CA PRO A 44 -6.04 7.63 19.54
C PRO A 44 -6.18 7.85 18.02
N LEU A 45 -7.42 8.00 17.52
CA LEU A 45 -7.72 8.04 16.10
C LEU A 45 -7.04 9.21 15.36
N GLU A 46 -7.00 10.39 15.98
CA GLU A 46 -6.35 11.57 15.41
C GLU A 46 -4.88 11.31 15.06
N PRO A 47 -4.02 10.89 16.02
CA PRO A 47 -2.62 10.74 15.70
C PRO A 47 -2.35 9.45 14.91
N LEU A 48 -3.22 8.44 14.95
CA LEU A 48 -3.17 7.29 14.05
C LEU A 48 -3.31 7.73 12.59
N LEU A 49 -4.32 8.55 12.28
CA LEU A 49 -4.56 9.07 10.93
C LEU A 49 -3.47 10.05 10.49
N ARG A 50 -2.93 10.86 11.42
CA ARG A 50 -1.82 11.78 11.14
C ARG A 50 -0.54 11.05 10.76
N LEU A 51 -0.18 9.99 11.47
CA LEU A 51 1.04 9.20 11.21
C LEU A 51 0.93 8.29 9.98
N SER A 52 -0.27 8.08 9.43
CA SER A 52 -0.50 7.09 8.37
C SER A 52 -0.98 7.68 7.05
N LEU A 53 -2.01 8.53 7.08
CA LEU A 53 -2.78 8.93 5.89
C LEU A 53 -2.77 10.44 5.63
N ALA A 54 -2.64 11.28 6.66
CA ALA A 54 -2.67 12.73 6.51
C ALA A 54 -1.53 13.25 5.63
N ALA A 55 -1.83 14.17 4.72
CA ALA A 55 -0.81 14.92 4.02
C ALA A 55 0.03 15.74 5.01
N GLN A 56 1.32 15.85 4.73
CA GLN A 56 2.31 16.54 5.55
C GLN A 56 2.74 17.83 4.84
N GLY A 57 2.92 18.91 5.60
CA GLY A 57 3.49 20.17 5.12
C GLY A 57 2.47 21.31 4.96
N ALA A 58 2.92 22.53 5.24
CA ALA A 58 2.13 23.76 5.13
C ALA A 58 1.69 24.01 3.69
N THR A 59 0.44 24.45 3.53
CA THR A 59 -0.16 24.94 2.30
C THR A 59 0.69 26.08 1.71
N GLY A 60 1.53 25.77 0.72
CA GLY A 60 2.37 26.74 0.01
C GLY A 60 2.68 26.26 -1.40
N ARG A 61 2.74 27.22 -2.34
CA ARG A 61 3.06 27.01 -3.76
C ARG A 61 4.39 26.27 -3.88
N GLY A 62 4.36 25.03 -4.35
CA GLY A 62 5.55 24.16 -4.47
C GLY A 62 5.36 22.68 -4.11
N GLY A 63 4.13 22.20 -3.91
CA GLY A 63 3.84 20.76 -3.83
C GLY A 63 4.23 20.05 -2.52
N ARG A 64 4.97 20.71 -1.61
CA ARG A 64 5.43 20.12 -0.34
C ARG A 64 4.32 19.82 0.68
N GLY A 65 3.11 20.37 0.52
CA GLY A 65 1.94 20.09 1.37
C GLY A 65 1.06 18.92 0.89
N ARG A 66 1.53 18.08 -0.05
CA ARG A 66 0.73 17.00 -0.67
C ARG A 66 1.20 15.59 -0.30
N LEU A 67 2.43 15.45 0.18
CA LEU A 67 3.04 14.15 0.45
C LEU A 67 2.39 13.51 1.67
N ARG A 68 2.20 12.19 1.63
CA ARG A 68 1.61 11.41 2.72
C ARG A 68 2.68 10.50 3.35
N PRO A 69 2.47 10.01 4.58
CA PRO A 69 3.38 9.08 5.22
C PRO A 69 3.60 7.79 4.44
N HIS A 70 2.73 7.45 3.47
CA HIS A 70 2.87 6.32 2.56
C HIS A 70 3.24 6.72 1.13
N ALA A 71 4.04 5.87 0.48
CA ALA A 71 4.43 6.05 -0.90
C ALA A 71 3.24 5.90 -1.86
N SER A 72 3.32 6.57 -2.99
CA SER A 72 2.40 6.43 -4.10
C SER A 72 3.14 6.54 -5.42
N ALA A 73 2.81 5.68 -6.38
CA ALA A 73 3.37 5.77 -7.73
C ALA A 73 3.13 7.16 -8.33
N GLY A 74 4.19 7.80 -8.82
CA GLY A 74 4.14 9.14 -9.41
C GLY A 74 3.71 10.27 -8.46
N GLY A 75 3.58 9.99 -7.15
CA GLY A 75 2.94 10.93 -6.23
C GLY A 75 1.48 11.18 -6.58
N CYS A 76 0.82 10.23 -7.26
CA CYS A 76 -0.57 10.39 -7.68
C CYS A 76 -1.47 10.50 -6.46
N HIS A 77 -1.27 9.65 -5.42
CA HIS A 77 -2.00 9.50 -4.14
C HIS A 77 -3.39 8.81 -4.17
N PRO A 78 -3.61 7.70 -4.92
CA PRO A 78 -4.94 7.20 -5.35
C PRO A 78 -5.84 6.75 -4.22
N VAL A 79 -5.25 6.48 -3.07
CA VAL A 79 -5.93 5.90 -1.93
C VAL A 79 -6.77 6.94 -1.19
N SER A 80 -8.03 6.60 -0.97
CA SER A 80 -8.96 7.22 -0.04
C SER A 80 -9.22 6.27 1.14
N ALA A 81 -9.69 6.80 2.27
CA ALA A 81 -10.07 5.99 3.41
C ALA A 81 -11.48 6.36 3.89
N HIS A 82 -12.29 5.32 4.13
CA HIS A 82 -13.61 5.40 4.73
C HIS A 82 -13.57 4.72 6.09
N LEU A 83 -13.92 5.44 7.12
CA LEU A 83 -13.84 5.01 8.51
C LEU A 83 -15.19 4.49 8.98
N LEU A 84 -15.20 3.26 9.46
CA LEU A 84 -16.29 2.65 10.21
C LEU A 84 -15.94 2.78 11.69
N ILE A 85 -16.65 3.63 12.42
CA ILE A 85 -16.35 3.99 13.80
C ILE A 85 -17.36 3.31 14.72
N GLY A 86 -16.87 2.52 15.67
CA GLY A 86 -17.64 1.94 16.77
C GLY A 86 -17.45 2.75 18.06
N PRO A 87 -18.02 2.29 19.19
CA PRO A 87 -17.75 2.89 20.50
C PRO A 87 -16.27 2.85 20.88
N GLY A 88 -15.87 3.63 21.87
CA GLY A 88 -14.47 3.71 22.33
C GLY A 88 -13.55 4.48 21.37
N CYS A 89 -14.11 5.32 20.50
CA CYS A 89 -13.40 6.27 19.66
C CYS A 89 -13.85 7.70 19.99
N PRO A 90 -13.00 8.71 19.74
CA PRO A 90 -13.36 10.13 19.98
C PRO A 90 -14.45 10.66 19.03
N LEU A 91 -14.77 9.92 17.97
CA LEU A 91 -15.87 10.24 17.06
C LEU A 91 -17.10 9.41 17.43
N PRO A 92 -18.33 9.96 17.30
CA PRO A 92 -19.56 9.19 17.46
C PRO A 92 -19.58 7.97 16.52
N PRO A 93 -20.13 6.82 16.94
CA PRO A 93 -20.24 5.65 16.09
C PRO A 93 -20.95 5.96 14.76
N GLY A 94 -20.30 5.65 13.64
CA GLY A 94 -20.77 6.08 12.32
C GLY A 94 -19.86 5.69 11.17
N ARG A 95 -20.30 6.00 9.95
CA ARG A 95 -19.49 5.97 8.73
C ARG A 95 -18.98 7.37 8.43
N TYR A 96 -17.71 7.47 8.06
CA TYR A 96 -17.07 8.74 7.73
C TYR A 96 -16.14 8.59 6.52
N ALA A 97 -16.12 9.58 5.63
CA ALA A 97 -15.06 9.71 4.63
C ALA A 97 -13.93 10.58 5.19
N TYR A 98 -12.68 10.12 5.14
CA TYR A 98 -11.53 10.87 5.62
C TYR A 98 -10.94 11.74 4.50
N ASP A 99 -10.74 13.03 4.79
CA ASP A 99 -10.00 13.97 3.96
C ASP A 99 -8.54 14.05 4.46
N PRO A 100 -7.58 13.46 3.72
CA PRO A 100 -6.18 13.48 4.10
C PRO A 100 -5.52 14.85 3.93
N LEU A 101 -6.07 15.76 3.12
CA LEU A 101 -5.49 17.08 2.86
C LEU A 101 -5.87 18.06 3.97
N ALA A 102 -7.15 18.09 4.35
CA ALA A 102 -7.62 18.93 5.45
C ALA A 102 -7.47 18.28 6.83
N HIS A 103 -7.14 16.98 6.88
CA HIS A 103 -7.14 16.16 8.10
C HIS A 103 -8.49 16.27 8.84
N ARG A 104 -9.58 16.02 8.10
CA ARG A 104 -10.97 16.11 8.57
C ARG A 104 -11.75 14.86 8.18
N VAL A 105 -12.89 14.66 8.82
CA VAL A 105 -13.82 13.58 8.49
C VAL A 105 -15.17 14.16 8.06
N HIS A 106 -15.81 13.51 7.09
CA HIS A 106 -17.14 13.87 6.59
C HIS A 106 -18.10 12.76 6.95
N ALA A 107 -19.15 13.07 7.72
CA ALA A 107 -20.14 12.07 8.13
C ALA A 107 -20.89 11.52 6.91
N ARG A 108 -21.13 10.20 6.90
CA ARG A 108 -21.75 9.49 5.77
C ARG A 108 -22.98 8.67 6.17
N GLY A 109 -23.10 8.32 7.45
CA GLY A 109 -24.27 7.62 7.95
C GLY A 109 -24.05 7.06 9.35
N PRO A 110 -25.10 6.59 10.02
CA PRO A 110 -25.02 6.03 11.36
C PRO A 110 -24.33 4.66 11.36
N ALA A 111 -23.74 4.26 12.49
CA ALA A 111 -23.32 2.87 12.68
C ALA A 111 -24.56 1.96 12.81
N PRO A 112 -24.50 0.69 12.37
CA PRO A 112 -25.52 -0.28 12.75
C PRO A 112 -25.53 -0.46 14.28
N GLY A 113 -26.69 -0.82 14.85
CA GLY A 113 -26.80 -1.04 16.29
C GLY A 113 -25.90 -2.19 16.76
N GLY A 114 -25.30 -2.05 17.95
CA GLY A 114 -24.49 -3.09 18.61
C GLY A 114 -23.14 -3.39 17.98
N VAL A 115 -22.55 -2.46 17.23
CA VAL A 115 -21.18 -2.62 16.70
C VAL A 115 -20.14 -2.69 17.84
N PRO A 116 -19.11 -3.53 17.70
CA PRO A 116 -18.01 -3.62 18.67
C PRO A 116 -17.19 -2.33 18.75
N ALA A 117 -16.47 -2.16 19.85
CA ALA A 117 -15.56 -1.02 20.04
C ALA A 117 -14.40 -1.04 19.04
N GLY A 118 -13.96 0.14 18.63
CA GLY A 118 -12.82 0.32 17.73
C GLY A 118 -13.16 1.00 16.41
N ALA A 119 -12.27 0.84 15.42
CA ALA A 119 -12.45 1.41 14.10
C ALA A 119 -11.97 0.49 12.98
N VAL A 120 -12.57 0.60 11.78
CA VAL A 120 -12.09 0.00 10.54
C VAL A 120 -11.89 1.09 9.49
N ALA A 121 -10.74 1.09 8.83
CA ALA A 121 -10.49 1.91 7.64
C ALA A 121 -10.64 1.04 6.39
N VAL A 122 -11.69 1.27 5.60
CA VAL A 122 -11.86 0.71 4.25
C VAL A 122 -11.05 1.58 3.28
N LEU A 123 -10.13 0.97 2.56
CA LEU A 123 -9.24 1.64 1.60
C LEU A 123 -9.79 1.49 0.20
N THR A 124 -10.09 2.61 -0.44
CA THR A 124 -10.54 2.68 -1.84
C THR A 124 -9.50 3.38 -2.69
N VAL A 125 -9.58 3.19 -4.01
CA VAL A 125 -8.75 3.93 -4.97
C VAL A 125 -9.59 4.64 -6.01
N THR A 126 -9.14 5.81 -6.45
CA THR A 126 -9.67 6.50 -7.64
C THR A 126 -8.75 6.21 -8.83
N PRO A 127 -9.11 5.30 -9.76
CA PRO A 127 -8.18 4.78 -10.76
C PRO A 127 -7.63 5.81 -11.72
N ARG A 128 -8.47 6.78 -12.11
CA ARG A 128 -8.13 7.87 -13.04
C ARG A 128 -6.83 8.59 -12.66
N ARG A 129 -6.55 8.76 -11.37
CA ARG A 129 -5.39 9.54 -10.92
C ARG A 129 -4.06 8.91 -11.30
N THR A 130 -4.01 7.57 -11.31
CA THR A 130 -2.82 6.78 -11.65
C THR A 130 -2.84 6.40 -13.12
N ALA A 131 -4.01 6.07 -13.68
CA ALA A 131 -4.19 5.75 -15.10
C ALA A 131 -3.88 6.95 -16.02
N ALA A 132 -4.04 8.17 -15.50
CA ALA A 132 -3.66 9.39 -16.19
C ALA A 132 -2.19 9.43 -16.62
N HIS A 133 -1.29 8.82 -15.86
CA HIS A 133 0.15 8.79 -16.17
C HIS A 133 0.63 7.39 -16.60
N TYR A 134 0.10 6.35 -15.97
CA TYR A 134 0.58 4.97 -16.16
C TYR A 134 -0.26 4.15 -17.14
N GLY A 135 -1.39 4.68 -17.64
CA GLY A 135 -2.27 3.99 -18.59
C GLY A 135 -2.60 2.56 -18.15
N HIS A 136 -2.33 1.59 -19.03
CA HIS A 136 -2.57 0.17 -18.79
C HIS A 136 -1.72 -0.44 -17.65
N ARG A 137 -0.65 0.24 -17.21
CA ARG A 137 0.19 -0.15 -16.08
C ARG A 137 -0.31 0.36 -14.74
N ALA A 138 -1.42 1.10 -14.70
CA ALA A 138 -1.91 1.74 -13.48
C ALA A 138 -2.50 0.76 -12.47
N TRP A 139 -3.27 -0.24 -12.91
CA TRP A 139 -4.04 -1.09 -12.00
C TRP A 139 -3.16 -1.88 -11.00
N PRO A 140 -1.98 -2.42 -11.35
CA PRO A 140 -1.09 -3.04 -10.36
C PRO A 140 -0.57 -2.02 -9.36
N LEU A 141 -0.22 -0.81 -9.83
CA LEU A 141 0.28 0.27 -8.98
C LEU A 141 -0.76 0.73 -7.95
N LEU A 142 -2.05 0.72 -8.33
CA LEU A 142 -3.16 1.03 -7.41
C LEU A 142 -3.23 0.02 -6.25
N LEU A 143 -3.01 -1.28 -6.52
CA LEU A 143 -2.94 -2.31 -5.48
C LEU A 143 -1.71 -2.12 -4.59
N LEU A 144 -0.54 -1.79 -5.17
CA LEU A 144 0.68 -1.50 -4.40
C LEU A 144 0.49 -0.30 -3.47
N ASP A 145 -0.12 0.79 -3.97
CA ASP A 145 -0.40 2.00 -3.19
C ASP A 145 -1.38 1.72 -2.04
N ALA A 146 -2.42 0.93 -2.28
CA ALA A 146 -3.33 0.48 -1.22
C ALA A 146 -2.62 -0.37 -0.16
N GLY A 147 -1.71 -1.26 -0.58
CA GLY A 147 -0.84 -2.01 0.33
C GLY A 147 0.05 -1.10 1.19
N HIS A 148 0.65 -0.08 0.59
CA HIS A 148 1.46 0.93 1.31
C HIS A 148 0.63 1.71 2.35
N ALA A 149 -0.59 2.11 2.00
CA ALA A 149 -1.50 2.78 2.92
C ALA A 149 -1.91 1.86 4.09
N ALA A 150 -2.20 0.58 3.80
CA ALA A 150 -2.48 -0.41 4.84
C ALA A 150 -1.28 -0.61 5.79
N ALA A 151 -0.05 -0.65 5.26
CA ALA A 151 1.16 -0.71 6.08
C ALA A 151 1.30 0.53 6.97
N ALA A 152 1.03 1.73 6.44
CA ALA A 152 1.13 2.96 7.22
C ALA A 152 0.15 2.99 8.40
N LEU A 153 -1.09 2.52 8.22
CA LEU A 153 -2.07 2.39 9.31
C LEU A 153 -1.61 1.40 10.39
N VAL A 154 -1.12 0.22 9.97
CA VAL A 154 -0.57 -0.80 10.88
C VAL A 154 0.63 -0.27 11.67
N LEU A 155 1.54 0.43 11.00
CA LEU A 155 2.74 1.00 11.62
C LEU A 155 2.38 2.13 12.58
N ALA A 156 1.42 2.98 12.24
CA ALA A 156 0.92 4.02 13.14
C ALA A 156 0.31 3.42 14.41
N ALA A 157 -0.51 2.36 14.28
CA ALA A 157 -1.07 1.64 15.43
C ALA A 157 0.03 1.09 16.36
N ARG A 158 1.08 0.52 15.78
CA ARG A 158 2.22 -0.02 16.53
C ARG A 158 3.09 1.06 17.16
N ALA A 159 3.24 2.23 16.52
CA ALA A 159 3.97 3.36 17.08
C ALA A 159 3.26 3.97 18.30
N HIS A 160 1.92 3.93 18.33
CA HIS A 160 1.10 4.45 19.42
C HIS A 160 0.99 3.52 20.63
N GLY A 161 1.14 2.21 20.44
CA GLY A 161 1.00 1.17 21.48
C GLY A 161 2.03 1.18 22.63
N GLY A 162 2.76 2.29 22.81
CA GLY A 162 3.71 2.53 23.91
C GLY A 162 3.58 3.92 24.55
N THR A 163 2.47 4.63 24.33
CA THR A 163 2.23 5.95 24.93
C THR A 163 1.44 5.84 26.23
N VAL A 164 1.83 6.61 27.25
CA VAL A 164 1.17 6.61 28.56
C VAL A 164 -0.24 7.18 28.44
N GLY A 165 -1.25 6.47 28.95
CA GLY A 165 -2.64 6.96 29.06
C GLY A 165 -3.60 6.52 27.94
N HIS A 166 -3.11 5.85 26.90
CA HIS A 166 -3.95 5.31 25.82
C HIS A 166 -3.81 3.78 25.67
N PRO A 167 -4.89 3.07 25.30
CA PRO A 167 -4.83 1.62 25.12
C PRO A 167 -3.95 1.24 23.93
N ALA A 168 -3.26 0.10 24.03
CA ALA A 168 -2.52 -0.46 22.91
C ALA A 168 -3.47 -0.82 21.75
N VAL A 169 -3.14 -0.39 20.53
CA VAL A 169 -3.98 -0.65 19.36
C VAL A 169 -3.54 -1.96 18.70
N ARG A 170 -4.48 -2.89 18.51
CA ARG A 170 -4.28 -4.16 17.78
C ARG A 170 -4.75 -4.01 16.34
N PRO A 171 -3.85 -3.76 15.36
CA PRO A 171 -4.26 -3.68 13.98
C PRO A 171 -4.37 -5.06 13.34
N ALA A 172 -5.20 -5.19 12.31
CA ALA A 172 -5.12 -6.31 11.36
C ALA A 172 -5.59 -5.87 9.98
N VAL A 173 -5.11 -6.54 8.94
CA VAL A 173 -5.41 -6.19 7.54
C VAL A 173 -6.28 -7.26 6.90
N CYS A 174 -7.33 -6.83 6.22
CA CYS A 174 -8.14 -7.65 5.32
C CYS A 174 -7.79 -7.27 3.86
N ARG A 175 -7.39 -8.26 3.07
CA ARG A 175 -6.92 -8.07 1.67
C ARG A 175 -7.82 -8.74 0.64
N ASP A 176 -8.80 -9.51 1.09
CA ASP A 176 -9.53 -10.51 0.34
C ASP A 176 -11.05 -10.42 0.51
N ALA A 177 -11.57 -9.56 1.39
CA ALA A 177 -13.00 -9.23 1.41
C ALA A 177 -13.47 -8.77 0.02
N ALA A 178 -14.63 -9.23 -0.39
CA ALA A 178 -15.20 -8.88 -1.69
C ALA A 178 -15.39 -7.36 -1.82
N GLY A 179 -15.15 -6.83 -3.01
CA GLY A 179 -15.32 -5.40 -3.31
C GLY A 179 -16.72 -4.88 -2.95
N PRO A 180 -17.81 -5.57 -3.35
CA PRO A 180 -19.17 -5.16 -2.99
C PRO A 180 -19.40 -5.10 -1.47
N LEU A 181 -18.85 -6.05 -0.71
CA LEU A 181 -18.94 -6.04 0.75
C LEU A 181 -18.25 -4.81 1.35
N LEU A 182 -17.05 -4.48 0.87
CA LEU A 182 -16.32 -3.30 1.32
C LEU A 182 -17.03 -1.99 0.93
N ALA A 183 -17.62 -1.93 -0.28
CA ALA A 183 -18.39 -0.79 -0.75
C ALA A 183 -19.63 -0.54 0.12
N ALA A 184 -20.43 -1.59 0.33
CA ALA A 184 -21.64 -1.52 1.17
C ALA A 184 -21.30 -1.16 2.61
N ALA A 185 -20.28 -1.80 3.21
CA ALA A 185 -19.83 -1.46 4.55
C ALA A 185 -19.45 0.02 4.70
N ALA A 186 -18.74 0.57 3.70
CA ALA A 186 -18.35 1.99 3.65
C ALA A 186 -19.48 2.95 3.28
N GLY A 187 -20.67 2.46 2.89
CA GLY A 187 -21.78 3.30 2.45
C GLY A 187 -21.51 4.00 1.10
N LEU A 188 -20.80 3.30 0.20
CA LEU A 188 -20.46 3.79 -1.14
C LEU A 188 -21.55 3.53 -2.19
N ASP A 189 -22.63 2.85 -1.81
CA ASP A 189 -23.73 2.49 -2.72
C ASP A 189 -24.69 3.68 -3.02
N HIS A 190 -24.35 4.91 -2.60
CA HIS A 190 -25.18 6.11 -2.75
C HIS A 190 -24.50 7.21 -3.61
N PRO A 191 -25.23 7.92 -4.49
CA PRO A 191 -24.68 8.60 -5.67
C PRO A 191 -24.17 10.03 -5.42
N ALA A 192 -23.30 10.24 -4.43
CA ALA A 192 -22.65 11.54 -4.23
C ALA A 192 -21.17 11.47 -4.66
N GLY A 193 -20.88 11.78 -5.94
CA GLY A 193 -19.54 12.21 -6.40
C GLY A 193 -18.39 11.18 -6.32
N GLU A 194 -18.67 9.95 -5.93
CA GLU A 194 -17.66 8.91 -5.63
C GLU A 194 -17.80 7.65 -6.50
N ALA A 195 -18.56 7.74 -7.60
CA ALA A 195 -18.84 6.64 -8.53
C ALA A 195 -17.58 5.95 -9.11
N ASP A 196 -16.41 6.59 -9.00
CA ASP A 196 -15.13 6.08 -9.50
C ASP A 196 -14.25 5.44 -8.41
N GLU A 197 -14.67 5.40 -7.14
CA GLU A 197 -13.88 4.76 -6.08
C GLU A 197 -14.05 3.24 -6.04
N HIS A 198 -12.92 2.52 -5.98
CA HIS A 198 -12.89 1.06 -5.97
C HIS A 198 -12.29 0.55 -4.66
N PRO A 199 -13.03 -0.18 -3.81
CA PRO A 199 -12.50 -0.70 -2.56
C PRO A 199 -11.54 -1.88 -2.77
N LEU A 200 -10.40 -1.87 -2.10
CA LEU A 200 -9.34 -2.88 -2.29
C LEU A 200 -8.93 -3.61 -1.02
N ALA A 201 -9.04 -3.00 0.15
CA ALA A 201 -8.61 -3.59 1.41
C ALA A 201 -9.31 -2.91 2.61
N ALA A 202 -9.18 -3.50 3.78
CA ALA A 202 -9.56 -2.85 5.04
C ALA A 202 -8.49 -3.06 6.11
N VAL A 203 -8.39 -2.12 7.06
CA VAL A 203 -7.54 -2.24 8.24
C VAL A 203 -8.40 -2.03 9.49
N ARG A 204 -8.49 -3.04 10.36
CA ARG A 204 -9.11 -2.90 11.67
C ARG A 204 -8.12 -2.34 12.67
N LEU A 205 -8.60 -1.53 13.60
CA LEU A 205 -7.87 -0.87 14.68
C LEU A 205 -8.67 -1.10 15.97
N MET A 206 -8.21 -2.04 16.78
CA MET A 206 -8.94 -2.52 17.95
C MET A 206 -8.27 -2.11 19.26
N PRO A 207 -9.03 -1.86 20.35
CA PRO A 207 -8.48 -1.88 21.70
C PRO A 207 -7.93 -3.29 22.06
N PRO A 208 -7.11 -3.41 23.13
CA PRO A 208 -6.39 -4.65 23.45
C PRO A 208 -7.24 -5.66 24.25
N ASP A 209 -8.30 -5.20 24.91
CA ASP A 209 -9.24 -5.98 25.71
C ASP A 209 -10.23 -6.77 24.84
N PRO A 210 -10.79 -7.90 25.33
CA PRO A 210 -11.46 -8.84 24.46
C PRO A 210 -12.64 -8.18 23.76
N CYS A 211 -12.56 -8.12 22.43
CA CYS A 211 -13.71 -7.87 21.58
C CYS A 211 -14.49 -9.20 21.51
N PRO A 212 -15.65 -9.33 22.17
CA PRO A 212 -16.35 -10.61 22.30
C PRO A 212 -16.88 -11.13 20.96
N GLU A 213 -17.06 -10.23 19.97
CA GLU A 213 -17.43 -10.59 18.60
C GLU A 213 -16.50 -9.97 17.55
N PRO A 214 -16.18 -10.68 16.46
CA PRO A 214 -15.36 -10.13 15.40
C PRO A 214 -16.06 -8.93 14.75
N TRP A 215 -15.29 -7.89 14.42
CA TRP A 215 -15.75 -6.83 13.53
C TRP A 215 -16.19 -7.44 12.19
N SER A 216 -17.51 -7.53 11.98
CA SER A 216 -18.11 -8.05 10.75
C SER A 216 -18.40 -6.92 9.78
N LEU A 217 -17.70 -6.92 8.64
CA LEU A 217 -18.01 -6.03 7.51
C LEU A 217 -19.44 -6.27 6.99
N ALA A 218 -19.98 -7.49 7.12
CA ALA A 218 -21.33 -7.83 6.68
C ALA A 218 -22.38 -7.07 7.48
N ARG A 219 -22.23 -6.98 8.81
CA ARG A 219 -23.13 -6.16 9.66
C ARG A 219 -23.15 -4.68 9.24
N TRP A 220 -21.99 -4.15 8.83
CA TRP A 220 -21.90 -2.80 8.28
C TRP A 220 -22.51 -2.69 6.88
N ALA A 221 -22.55 -3.75 6.10
CA ALA A 221 -23.25 -3.78 4.82
C ALA A 221 -24.78 -3.90 5.01
N ASP A 222 -25.27 -4.76 5.92
CA ASP A 222 -26.71 -5.03 6.09
C ASP A 222 -27.52 -3.81 6.57
N GLY A 223 -26.87 -2.88 7.28
CA GLY A 223 -27.48 -1.63 7.72
C GLY A 223 -27.79 -0.63 6.58
N THR A 224 -27.41 -0.93 5.34
CA THR A 224 -27.78 -0.14 4.17
C THR A 224 -29.11 -0.66 3.62
N GLY A 225 -30.24 -0.25 4.21
CA GLY A 225 -31.60 -0.57 3.72
C GLY A 225 -31.96 0.07 2.36
N GLY A 226 -31.00 0.19 1.44
CA GLY A 226 -31.21 0.60 0.05
C GLY A 226 -31.08 -0.61 -0.87
N THR A 227 -31.99 -0.72 -1.83
CA THR A 227 -31.93 -1.71 -2.92
C THR A 227 -30.52 -1.81 -3.52
N PRO A 228 -30.00 -3.02 -3.77
CA PRO A 228 -28.75 -3.21 -4.50
C PRO A 228 -28.79 -2.43 -5.81
N TRP A 229 -27.70 -1.72 -6.13
CA TRP A 229 -27.57 -1.04 -7.42
C TRP A 229 -27.77 -2.08 -8.55
N PRO A 230 -28.74 -1.89 -9.46
CA PRO A 230 -28.75 -2.69 -10.68
C PRO A 230 -27.45 -2.36 -11.40
N VAL A 231 -26.66 -3.38 -11.75
CA VAL A 231 -25.45 -3.24 -12.56
C VAL A 231 -25.84 -2.51 -13.83
N ALA A 232 -25.72 -1.18 -13.83
CA ALA A 232 -26.07 -0.38 -14.98
C ALA A 232 -25.12 -0.81 -16.08
N ASP A 233 -25.68 -1.43 -17.13
CA ASP A 233 -24.98 -1.66 -18.38
C ASP A 233 -24.48 -0.28 -18.80
N SER A 234 -23.16 -0.10 -18.71
CA SER A 234 -22.53 1.19 -18.86
C SER A 234 -22.81 1.70 -20.26
N GLY A 235 -23.82 2.56 -20.39
CA GLY A 235 -24.04 3.39 -21.55
C GLY A 235 -22.70 4.06 -21.85
N ARG A 236 -22.15 3.72 -23.02
CA ARG A 236 -20.85 4.21 -23.50
C ARG A 236 -20.81 5.73 -23.41
N CYS A 237 -20.20 6.27 -22.37
CA CYS A 237 -19.68 7.63 -22.40
C CYS A 237 -18.46 7.57 -23.33
N ALA A 238 -18.68 7.96 -24.58
CA ALA A 238 -17.63 8.09 -25.58
C ALA A 238 -16.59 9.10 -25.08
N GLY A 239 -15.43 8.60 -24.64
CA GLY A 239 -14.24 9.42 -24.38
C GLY A 239 -13.35 8.95 -23.23
N GLY A 240 -12.72 7.78 -23.31
CA GLY A 240 -11.70 7.43 -22.31
C GLY A 240 -11.14 6.01 -22.22
N ALA A 241 -11.00 5.24 -23.31
CA ALA A 241 -10.70 3.78 -23.32
C ALA A 241 -9.75 3.18 -22.25
N ALA A 242 -8.73 3.89 -21.75
CA ALA A 242 -7.80 3.35 -20.73
C ALA A 242 -8.29 3.44 -19.26
N ALA A 243 -9.17 4.42 -18.92
CA ALA A 243 -9.75 4.52 -17.59
C ALA A 243 -10.87 3.47 -17.40
N ASP A 244 -11.65 3.25 -18.46
CA ASP A 244 -12.70 2.24 -18.52
C ASP A 244 -12.13 0.82 -18.35
N ASP A 245 -10.99 0.52 -18.98
CA ASP A 245 -10.29 -0.77 -18.83
C ASP A 245 -9.80 -1.02 -17.38
N THR A 246 -9.27 0.01 -16.71
CA THR A 246 -8.70 -0.13 -15.36
C THR A 246 -9.78 -0.45 -14.33
N GLY A 247 -10.90 0.28 -14.34
CA GLY A 247 -12.01 0.03 -13.41
C GLY A 247 -12.61 -1.37 -13.57
N VAL A 248 -12.76 -1.83 -14.81
CA VAL A 248 -13.24 -3.19 -15.11
C VAL A 248 -12.31 -4.26 -14.53
N VAL A 249 -10.99 -4.10 -14.68
CA VAL A 249 -10.00 -5.03 -14.11
C VAL A 249 -10.08 -5.03 -12.59
N LEU A 250 -10.16 -3.87 -11.94
CA LEU A 250 -10.27 -3.78 -10.47
C LEU A 250 -11.53 -4.47 -9.96
N ARG A 251 -12.69 -4.25 -10.60
CA ARG A 251 -13.94 -4.92 -10.25
C ARG A 251 -13.80 -6.45 -10.33
N ALA A 252 -13.20 -6.97 -11.40
CA ALA A 252 -12.96 -8.40 -11.55
C ALA A 252 -11.99 -8.97 -10.51
N LEU A 253 -10.97 -8.20 -10.10
CA LEU A 253 -10.04 -8.58 -9.03
C LEU A 253 -10.72 -8.66 -7.66
N THR A 254 -11.75 -7.84 -7.43
CA THR A 254 -12.45 -7.75 -6.14
C THR A 254 -13.75 -8.54 -6.08
N ALA A 255 -14.27 -9.03 -7.21
CA ALA A 255 -15.56 -9.73 -7.28
C ALA A 255 -15.52 -11.14 -6.67
N ALA A 256 -14.38 -11.83 -6.79
CA ALA A 256 -14.25 -13.18 -6.26
C ALA A 256 -13.74 -13.15 -4.81
N PRO A 257 -14.51 -13.65 -3.81
CA PRO A 257 -13.92 -13.96 -2.52
C PRO A 257 -12.85 -15.06 -2.70
N HIS A 258 -11.88 -15.12 -1.78
CA HIS A 258 -10.95 -16.25 -1.76
C HIS A 258 -11.76 -17.57 -1.68
N PRO A 259 -11.51 -18.57 -2.55
CA PRO A 259 -12.16 -19.87 -2.43
C PRO A 259 -11.59 -20.56 -1.19
N GLY A 260 -12.23 -20.34 -0.03
CA GLY A 260 -11.80 -20.86 1.27
C GLY A 260 -12.83 -20.60 2.36
N ASP A 261 -13.62 -21.63 2.65
CA ASP A 261 -14.13 -22.06 3.96
C ASP A 261 -15.29 -21.32 4.65
N GLY A 262 -15.85 -20.25 4.08
CA GLY A 262 -16.98 -19.55 4.74
C GLY A 262 -16.61 -18.95 6.11
N ARG A 263 -15.32 -18.71 6.36
CA ARG A 263 -14.82 -18.09 7.60
C ARG A 263 -14.87 -16.58 7.50
N GLU A 264 -15.42 -15.94 8.52
CA GLU A 264 -15.42 -14.47 8.74
C GLU A 264 -14.04 -13.90 9.15
N ASN A 265 -12.96 -14.69 9.06
CA ASN A 265 -11.64 -14.33 9.60
C ASN A 265 -10.64 -13.89 8.51
N TRP A 266 -11.03 -12.91 7.71
CA TRP A 266 -10.19 -12.23 6.70
C TRP A 266 -9.07 -11.36 7.28
N TRP A 267 -8.97 -11.28 8.60
CA TRP A 267 -8.11 -10.34 9.31
C TRP A 267 -6.75 -10.95 9.65
N THR A 268 -5.71 -10.54 8.94
CA THR A 268 -4.34 -10.97 9.22
C THR A 268 -3.66 -9.97 10.18
N PRO A 269 -3.26 -10.37 11.40
CA PRO A 269 -2.48 -9.51 12.28
C PRO A 269 -1.10 -9.20 11.66
N PRO A 270 -0.47 -8.06 11.98
CA PRO A 270 0.86 -7.78 11.48
C PRO A 270 1.90 -8.74 12.07
N PRO A 271 3.04 -8.93 11.41
CA PRO A 271 4.16 -9.66 11.99
C PRO A 271 4.71 -8.96 13.24
N ALA A 272 5.27 -9.76 14.15
CA ALA A 272 5.98 -9.28 15.32
C ALA A 272 7.33 -8.67 14.92
N LEU A 273 7.32 -7.38 14.59
CA LEU A 273 8.52 -6.58 14.35
C LEU A 273 8.72 -5.57 15.50
N PRO A 274 9.90 -4.95 15.64
CA PRO A 274 10.06 -3.77 16.48
C PRO A 274 9.13 -2.64 16.01
N ALA A 275 8.44 -1.99 16.94
CA ALA A 275 7.57 -0.86 16.62
C ALA A 275 8.42 0.33 16.16
N PRO A 276 8.03 1.03 15.08
CA PRO A 276 8.67 2.29 14.70
C PRO A 276 8.27 3.40 15.68
N ALA A 277 9.08 4.43 15.81
CA ALA A 277 8.66 5.65 16.48
C ALA A 277 7.77 6.50 15.55
N GLY A 278 6.92 7.36 16.13
CA GLY A 278 6.08 8.26 15.33
C GLY A 278 6.91 9.18 14.41
N HIS A 279 8.08 9.63 14.87
CA HIS A 279 8.98 10.45 14.05
C HIS A 279 9.56 9.69 12.86
N ASP A 280 9.81 8.37 12.96
CA ASP A 280 10.27 7.55 11.82
C ASP A 280 9.22 7.57 10.69
N LEU A 281 7.94 7.47 11.06
CA LEU A 281 6.83 7.46 10.10
C LEU A 281 6.65 8.82 9.42
N LEU A 282 6.83 9.91 10.17
CA LEU A 282 6.77 11.27 9.63
C LEU A 282 7.99 11.65 8.80
N ALA A 283 9.17 11.10 9.11
CA ALA A 283 10.41 11.30 8.37
C ALA A 283 10.52 10.45 7.09
N ARG A 284 9.77 9.34 7.01
CA ARG A 284 9.81 8.42 5.86
C ARG A 284 9.52 9.14 4.55
N ARG A 285 10.50 9.18 3.65
CA ARG A 285 10.37 9.75 2.30
C ARG A 285 11.05 8.85 1.27
N SER A 286 10.53 8.86 0.06
CA SER A 286 11.22 8.29 -1.09
C SER A 286 12.40 9.19 -1.46
N ALA A 287 13.62 8.69 -1.33
CA ALA A 287 14.82 9.44 -1.70
C ALA A 287 14.87 9.67 -3.23
N PRO A 288 15.34 10.84 -3.69
CA PRO A 288 15.62 11.04 -5.10
C PRO A 288 16.85 10.22 -5.53
N PRO A 289 16.93 9.74 -6.77
CA PRO A 289 18.17 9.23 -7.35
C PRO A 289 19.27 10.30 -7.39
N PRO A 290 20.56 9.91 -7.40
CA PRO A 290 21.07 8.54 -7.34
C PRO A 290 21.05 7.94 -5.91
N LEU A 291 20.76 6.63 -5.84
CA LEU A 291 20.75 5.83 -4.60
C LEU A 291 22.01 4.97 -4.46
N SER A 292 23.19 5.56 -4.67
CA SER A 292 24.48 4.85 -4.61
C SER A 292 24.98 4.58 -3.18
N GLY A 293 25.85 3.56 -3.05
CA GLY A 293 26.45 3.14 -1.78
C GLY A 293 25.71 1.96 -1.15
N ALA A 294 26.41 0.84 -0.95
CA ALA A 294 25.82 -0.39 -0.43
C ALA A 294 25.44 -0.26 1.05
N PRO A 295 24.20 -0.62 1.45
CA PRO A 295 23.88 -0.83 2.85
C PRO A 295 24.79 -1.91 3.45
N ASP A 296 25.13 -1.79 4.73
CA ASP A 296 25.79 -2.89 5.43
C ASP A 296 24.89 -4.13 5.48
N ARG A 297 25.52 -5.28 5.67
CA ARG A 297 24.86 -6.59 5.61
C ARG A 297 23.76 -6.72 6.67
N ALA A 298 23.93 -6.16 7.86
CA ALA A 298 22.98 -6.27 8.95
C ALA A 298 21.71 -5.45 8.67
N HIS A 299 21.88 -4.21 8.19
CA HIS A 299 20.78 -3.37 7.74
C HIS A 299 20.04 -3.98 6.56
N LEU A 300 20.76 -4.50 5.56
CA LEU A 300 20.12 -5.19 4.43
C LEU A 300 19.29 -6.39 4.89
N ALA A 301 19.83 -7.20 5.82
CA ALA A 301 19.13 -8.34 6.36
C ALA A 301 17.88 -7.95 7.16
N ALA A 302 17.96 -6.88 7.96
CA ALA A 302 16.81 -6.37 8.72
C ALA A 302 15.69 -5.87 7.80
N VAL A 303 16.03 -5.13 6.73
CA VAL A 303 15.03 -4.63 5.77
C VAL A 303 14.41 -5.78 4.97
N LEU A 304 15.22 -6.75 4.53
CA LEU A 304 14.73 -7.92 3.79
C LEU A 304 13.85 -8.83 4.67
N ALA A 305 14.23 -9.04 5.94
CA ALA A 305 13.41 -9.79 6.90
C ALA A 305 12.07 -9.09 7.19
N ALA A 306 12.06 -7.77 7.31
CA ALA A 306 10.84 -7.00 7.49
C ALA A 306 9.89 -7.14 6.28
N ALA A 307 10.43 -7.15 5.06
CA ALA A 307 9.65 -7.40 3.85
C ALA A 307 9.09 -8.84 3.82
N ALA A 308 9.92 -9.84 4.13
CA ALA A 308 9.53 -11.25 4.13
C ALA A 308 8.47 -11.59 5.19
N ALA A 309 8.46 -10.89 6.33
CA ALA A 309 7.52 -11.11 7.41
C ALA A 309 6.10 -10.61 7.10
N ALA A 310 5.91 -9.78 6.07
CA ALA A 310 4.66 -9.07 5.79
C ALA A 310 3.49 -9.97 5.34
N GLY A 311 3.78 -11.17 4.85
CA GLY A 311 2.78 -12.14 4.46
C GLY A 311 3.33 -13.25 3.55
N PRO A 312 2.63 -14.39 3.45
CA PRO A 312 3.01 -15.47 2.56
C PRO A 312 2.74 -15.13 1.09
N GLY A 313 3.19 -15.99 0.17
CA GLY A 313 2.83 -15.94 -1.25
C GLY A 313 3.86 -15.30 -2.18
N LEU A 314 4.80 -14.53 -1.64
CA LEU A 314 5.89 -13.90 -2.39
C LEU A 314 7.26 -14.39 -1.91
N ARG A 315 8.19 -14.56 -2.85
CA ARG A 315 9.61 -14.79 -2.56
C ARG A 315 10.33 -13.45 -2.52
N TRP A 316 11.26 -13.30 -1.59
CA TRP A 316 11.99 -12.06 -1.39
C TRP A 316 13.46 -12.22 -1.67
N TYR A 317 13.99 -11.31 -2.47
CA TYR A 317 15.40 -11.25 -2.82
C TYR A 317 15.96 -9.84 -2.61
N ALA A 318 17.26 -9.74 -2.38
CA ALA A 318 18.03 -8.51 -2.46
C ALA A 318 19.12 -8.67 -3.52
N ALA A 319 19.05 -7.90 -4.60
CA ALA A 319 20.14 -7.72 -5.54
C ALA A 319 21.15 -6.74 -4.96
N THR A 320 22.39 -7.19 -4.86
CA THR A 320 23.52 -6.40 -4.36
C THR A 320 24.61 -6.36 -5.39
N GLY A 321 25.44 -5.33 -5.33
CA GLY A 321 26.66 -5.25 -6.12
C GLY A 321 27.84 -4.74 -5.29
N GLY A 322 28.84 -4.21 -5.99
CA GLY A 322 29.97 -3.50 -5.39
C GLY A 322 31.23 -4.35 -5.14
N PRO A 323 32.32 -3.68 -4.70
CA PRO A 323 33.67 -4.25 -4.56
C PRO A 323 33.82 -5.20 -3.34
N PRO A 324 34.96 -5.91 -3.17
CA PRO A 324 35.20 -6.83 -2.04
C PRO A 324 34.97 -6.17 -0.66
N GLY A 325 34.34 -6.89 0.27
CA GLY A 325 34.04 -6.42 1.64
C GLY A 325 32.57 -6.00 1.85
N THR A 326 31.79 -5.83 0.78
CA THR A 326 30.32 -5.81 0.81
C THR A 326 29.79 -7.24 0.60
N PRO A 327 28.46 -7.48 0.59
CA PRO A 327 27.93 -8.79 0.25
C PRO A 327 28.37 -9.34 -1.11
N GLY A 328 29.07 -8.57 -1.97
CA GLY A 328 29.55 -9.00 -3.30
C GLY A 328 28.40 -9.24 -4.29
N PRO A 329 28.63 -9.06 -5.60
CA PRO A 329 27.56 -9.07 -6.58
C PRO A 329 26.76 -10.38 -6.58
N GLY A 330 25.45 -10.24 -6.41
CA GLY A 330 24.54 -11.38 -6.46
C GLY A 330 23.19 -11.11 -5.84
N LEU A 331 22.37 -12.17 -5.87
CA LEU A 331 21.03 -12.20 -5.28
C LEU A 331 21.09 -12.92 -3.94
N LEU A 332 20.54 -12.28 -2.92
CA LEU A 332 20.46 -12.79 -1.55
C LEU A 332 19.00 -13.02 -1.17
N ALA A 333 18.70 -14.08 -0.45
CA ALA A 333 17.39 -14.35 0.14
C ALA A 333 17.50 -14.41 1.68
N PRO A 334 16.38 -14.29 2.42
CA PRO A 334 16.37 -14.58 3.86
C PRO A 334 16.93 -15.98 4.16
N GLY A 335 17.79 -16.07 5.18
CA GLY A 335 18.38 -17.32 5.64
C GLY A 335 17.48 -18.07 6.65
N PRO A 336 17.60 -19.40 6.78
CA PRO A 336 16.69 -20.22 7.58
C PRO A 336 16.97 -20.25 9.10
N ALA A 337 18.10 -19.75 9.60
CA ALA A 337 18.61 -20.14 10.93
C ALA A 337 18.92 -19.03 11.95
N ALA A 338 18.76 -17.73 11.65
CA ALA A 338 18.87 -16.66 12.63
C ALA A 338 18.23 -15.35 12.12
N PRO A 339 17.72 -14.47 13.01
CA PRO A 339 17.42 -13.08 12.66
C PRO A 339 18.66 -12.44 12.01
N GLY A 340 18.55 -12.00 10.75
CA GLY A 340 19.66 -11.37 10.03
C GLY A 340 20.49 -12.28 9.12
N GLY A 341 20.15 -13.57 8.99
CA GLY A 341 20.81 -14.46 8.03
C GLY A 341 20.48 -14.09 6.58
N LEU A 342 21.49 -13.94 5.72
CA LEU A 342 21.33 -13.79 4.26
C LEU A 342 22.00 -14.97 3.54
N ARG A 343 21.24 -15.67 2.71
CA ARG A 343 21.71 -16.77 1.86
C ARG A 343 21.87 -16.29 0.42
N ARG A 344 23.03 -16.50 -0.20
CA ARG A 344 23.20 -16.22 -1.63
C ARG A 344 22.45 -17.28 -2.45
N VAL A 345 21.61 -16.83 -3.38
CA VAL A 345 20.87 -17.69 -4.31
C VAL A 345 21.47 -17.69 -5.72
N ALA A 346 22.11 -16.58 -6.11
CA ALA A 346 22.83 -16.46 -7.38
C ALA A 346 24.01 -15.50 -7.24
N ALA A 347 25.04 -15.70 -8.05
CA ALA A 347 26.18 -14.80 -8.18
C ALA A 347 26.06 -13.93 -9.44
N GLY A 348 26.73 -12.79 -9.45
CA GLY A 348 26.76 -11.87 -10.61
C GLY A 348 25.96 -10.60 -10.39
N GLU A 349 26.20 -9.61 -11.25
CA GLU A 349 25.59 -8.29 -11.14
C GLU A 349 24.22 -8.26 -11.83
N ALA A 350 23.15 -8.11 -11.05
CA ALA A 350 21.77 -8.13 -11.55
C ALA A 350 21.18 -6.73 -11.76
N ARG A 351 21.74 -5.68 -11.14
CA ARG A 351 21.15 -4.33 -11.12
C ARG A 351 21.00 -3.69 -12.51
N PRO A 352 21.93 -3.86 -13.47
CA PRO A 352 21.74 -3.38 -14.85
C PRO A 352 20.52 -4.00 -15.54
N THR A 353 20.31 -5.31 -15.37
CA THR A 353 19.11 -5.99 -15.89
C THR A 353 17.84 -5.47 -15.22
N LEU A 354 17.88 -5.27 -13.89
CA LEU A 354 16.77 -4.69 -13.15
C LEU A 354 16.45 -3.26 -13.60
N ALA A 355 17.47 -2.46 -13.93
CA ALA A 355 17.28 -1.11 -14.45
C ALA A 355 16.54 -1.10 -15.80
N ALA A 356 16.91 -2.02 -16.70
CA ALA A 356 16.20 -2.21 -17.96
C ALA A 356 14.74 -2.64 -17.73
N TRP A 357 14.53 -3.62 -16.84
CA TRP A 357 13.19 -4.10 -16.48
C TRP A 357 12.32 -3.06 -15.75
N ALA A 358 12.91 -2.13 -15.01
CA ALA A 358 12.18 -1.11 -14.26
C ALA A 358 11.85 0.13 -15.11
N ALA A 359 11.32 -0.08 -16.32
CA ALA A 359 11.01 0.96 -17.30
C ALA A 359 12.23 1.79 -17.72
N GLY A 360 13.39 1.15 -17.84
CA GLY A 360 14.62 1.82 -18.27
C GLY A 360 15.17 2.83 -17.26
N GLN A 361 14.81 2.71 -15.97
CA GLN A 361 15.33 3.58 -14.91
C GLN A 361 16.81 3.29 -14.63
N GLY A 362 17.70 3.85 -15.46
CA GLY A 362 19.14 3.56 -15.48
C GLY A 362 19.85 3.71 -14.14
N TRP A 363 19.42 4.65 -13.29
CA TRP A 363 20.01 4.87 -11.97
C TRP A 363 19.94 3.64 -11.04
N ILE A 364 19.06 2.67 -11.32
CA ILE A 364 18.94 1.42 -10.54
C ILE A 364 20.21 0.57 -10.69
N ALA A 365 20.92 0.66 -11.82
CA ALA A 365 22.16 -0.08 -12.05
C ALA A 365 23.21 0.21 -10.97
N ASP A 366 23.20 1.44 -10.44
CA ASP A 366 24.15 1.92 -9.43
C ASP A 366 23.55 1.95 -8.01
N ALA A 367 22.31 1.49 -7.82
CA ALA A 367 21.67 1.48 -6.51
C ALA A 367 22.43 0.58 -5.53
N GLY A 368 22.58 0.99 -4.27
CA GLY A 368 23.32 0.23 -3.25
C GLY A 368 22.83 -1.21 -3.09
N ALA A 369 21.52 -1.39 -3.05
CA ALA A 369 20.85 -2.68 -3.19
C ALA A 369 19.43 -2.50 -3.74
N VAL A 370 18.84 -3.56 -4.29
CA VAL A 370 17.44 -3.56 -4.75
C VAL A 370 16.73 -4.77 -4.16
N LEU A 371 15.75 -4.54 -3.29
CA LEU A 371 14.86 -5.61 -2.82
C LEU A 371 13.79 -5.88 -3.87
N LEU A 372 13.45 -7.15 -4.03
CA LEU A 372 12.52 -7.66 -5.03
C LEU A 372 11.49 -8.56 -4.35
N ALA A 373 10.21 -8.26 -4.55
CA ALA A 373 9.11 -9.18 -4.33
C ALA A 373 8.84 -9.95 -5.62
N CYS A 374 8.94 -11.27 -5.59
CA CYS A 374 8.75 -12.13 -6.75
C CYS A 374 7.61 -13.13 -6.53
N GLY A 375 6.77 -13.29 -7.55
CA GLY A 375 5.64 -14.22 -7.53
C GLY A 375 4.58 -13.85 -8.57
N CYS A 376 3.30 -14.06 -8.23
CA CYS A 376 2.15 -13.76 -9.09
C CYS A 376 2.29 -14.35 -10.52
N PRO A 377 2.15 -15.68 -10.69
CA PRO A 377 2.28 -16.34 -11.99
C PRO A 377 1.39 -15.72 -13.07
N SER A 378 1.77 -15.83 -14.35
CA SER A 378 1.01 -15.28 -15.47
C SER A 378 -0.44 -15.76 -15.52
N GLY A 379 -0.68 -17.02 -15.11
CA GLY A 379 -2.00 -17.63 -15.01
C GLY A 379 -2.69 -17.49 -13.64
N ALA A 380 -2.21 -16.62 -12.75
CA ALA A 380 -2.78 -16.48 -11.42
C ALA A 380 -4.26 -16.06 -11.48
N PRO A 381 -5.14 -16.66 -10.64
CA PRO A 381 -6.52 -16.24 -10.56
C PRO A 381 -6.63 -14.82 -9.98
N PRO A 382 -7.72 -14.07 -10.26
CA PRO A 382 -7.86 -12.67 -9.87
C PRO A 382 -7.62 -12.39 -8.38
N HIS A 383 -8.15 -13.22 -7.48
CA HIS A 383 -7.96 -13.05 -6.03
C HIS A 383 -6.48 -13.14 -5.62
N ARG A 384 -5.70 -14.03 -6.27
CA ARG A 384 -4.27 -14.18 -6.00
C ARG A 384 -3.49 -12.99 -6.53
N VAL A 385 -3.84 -12.50 -7.73
CA VAL A 385 -3.26 -11.27 -8.28
C VAL A 385 -3.47 -10.10 -7.33
N ARG A 386 -4.69 -9.92 -6.80
CA ARG A 386 -5.01 -8.89 -5.80
C ARG A 386 -4.18 -9.07 -4.52
N ALA A 387 -4.19 -10.27 -3.94
CA ALA A 387 -3.49 -10.56 -2.69
C ALA A 387 -1.98 -10.35 -2.81
N ASP A 388 -1.36 -10.84 -3.89
CA ASP A 388 0.08 -10.72 -4.11
C ASP A 388 0.51 -9.25 -4.22
N HIS A 389 -0.23 -8.39 -4.96
CA HIS A 389 0.13 -6.97 -5.07
C HIS A 389 -0.15 -6.18 -3.77
N LEU A 390 -1.29 -6.41 -3.10
CA LEU A 390 -1.55 -5.77 -1.81
C LEU A 390 -0.50 -6.16 -0.75
N THR A 391 -0.08 -7.42 -0.74
CA THR A 391 0.98 -7.92 0.14
C THR A 391 2.32 -7.30 -0.23
N ALA A 392 2.68 -7.23 -1.51
CA ALA A 392 3.92 -6.59 -1.96
C ALA A 392 3.98 -5.12 -1.54
N GLY A 393 2.91 -4.34 -1.75
CA GLY A 393 2.81 -2.95 -1.31
C GLY A 393 2.94 -2.80 0.21
N HIS A 394 2.25 -3.65 0.97
CA HIS A 394 2.33 -3.66 2.43
C HIS A 394 3.74 -3.98 2.94
N ALA A 395 4.39 -4.97 2.32
CA ALA A 395 5.73 -5.41 2.66
C ALA A 395 6.77 -4.34 2.37
N VAL A 396 6.73 -3.72 1.19
CA VAL A 396 7.66 -2.62 0.85
C VAL A 396 7.40 -1.40 1.74
N GLY A 397 6.15 -1.08 2.08
CA GLY A 397 5.84 -0.01 3.03
C GLY A 397 6.45 -0.26 4.41
N THR A 398 6.37 -1.51 4.90
CA THR A 398 6.99 -1.95 6.16
C THR A 398 8.52 -1.90 6.09
N ALA A 399 9.10 -2.45 5.02
CA ALA A 399 10.53 -2.45 4.78
C ALA A 399 11.11 -1.03 4.68
N GLN A 400 10.38 -0.10 4.03
CA GLN A 400 10.77 1.30 3.92
C GLN A 400 10.78 2.01 5.28
N ALA A 401 9.84 1.68 6.17
CA ALA A 401 9.84 2.21 7.54
C ALA A 401 11.04 1.69 8.34
N VAL A 402 11.39 0.41 8.19
CA VAL A 402 12.62 -0.16 8.79
C VAL A 402 13.87 0.52 8.21
N ALA A 403 13.94 0.71 6.90
CA ALA A 403 15.04 1.41 6.24
C ALA A 403 15.19 2.84 6.79
N THR A 404 14.08 3.56 6.99
CA THR A 404 14.07 4.93 7.54
C THR A 404 14.63 4.95 8.97
N ARG A 405 14.19 4.04 9.84
CA ARG A 405 14.68 3.91 11.22
C ARG A 405 16.19 3.59 11.28
N LEU A 406 16.70 2.87 10.27
CA LEU A 406 18.12 2.55 10.13
C LEU A 406 18.93 3.66 9.42
N GLY A 407 18.30 4.79 9.11
CA GLY A 407 18.94 5.92 8.42
C GLY A 407 19.25 5.68 6.94
N LEU A 408 18.74 4.60 6.34
CA LEU A 408 18.96 4.29 4.93
C LEU A 408 18.12 5.20 4.03
N ARG A 409 18.69 5.59 2.89
CA ARG A 409 17.92 6.21 1.81
C ARG A 409 17.20 5.11 1.03
N SER A 410 15.93 5.31 0.72
CA SER A 410 15.12 4.26 0.09
C SER A 410 14.08 4.81 -0.89
N ARG A 411 13.76 4.05 -1.94
CA ARG A 411 12.76 4.41 -2.96
C ARG A 411 12.01 3.18 -3.47
N PRO A 412 10.68 3.08 -3.28
CA PRO A 412 9.87 2.01 -3.85
C PRO A 412 9.88 2.03 -5.39
N LEU A 413 9.80 0.84 -6.01
CA LEU A 413 9.86 0.60 -7.45
C LEU A 413 8.66 -0.25 -7.91
N GLY A 414 7.65 0.38 -8.52
CA GLY A 414 6.37 -0.29 -8.81
C GLY A 414 6.14 -0.79 -10.23
N SER A 415 6.92 -0.33 -11.23
CA SER A 415 6.67 -0.66 -12.65
C SER A 415 7.79 -1.51 -13.22
N TRP A 416 7.46 -2.73 -13.63
CA TRP A 416 8.40 -3.74 -14.12
C TRP A 416 7.91 -4.32 -15.47
N GLN A 417 8.80 -4.47 -16.45
CA GLN A 417 8.51 -4.98 -17.80
C GLN A 417 9.37 -6.18 -18.14
N GLY A 418 8.75 -7.28 -18.56
CA GLY A 418 9.46 -8.51 -18.88
C GLY A 418 10.24 -9.11 -17.70
N ALA A 419 9.94 -8.69 -16.47
CA ALA A 419 10.73 -8.97 -15.28
C ALA A 419 10.44 -10.35 -14.67
N ASP A 420 10.64 -11.41 -15.44
CA ASP A 420 10.53 -12.80 -14.98
C ASP A 420 11.85 -13.23 -14.33
N LEU A 421 11.96 -13.02 -13.02
CA LEU A 421 13.20 -13.36 -12.29
C LEU A 421 13.41 -14.87 -12.25
N GLY A 422 12.35 -15.67 -12.14
CA GLY A 422 12.43 -17.13 -12.19
C GLY A 422 13.07 -17.61 -13.49
N ALA A 423 12.55 -17.15 -14.63
CA ALA A 423 13.12 -17.49 -15.94
C ALA A 423 14.58 -17.06 -16.08
N ALA A 424 14.94 -15.86 -15.60
CA ALA A 424 16.32 -15.38 -15.62
C ALA A 424 17.27 -16.19 -14.73
N LEU A 425 16.74 -16.90 -13.73
CA LEU A 425 17.47 -17.85 -12.88
C LEU A 425 17.43 -19.29 -13.40
N GLY A 426 16.85 -19.53 -14.58
CA GLY A 426 16.73 -20.85 -15.18
C GLY A 426 15.54 -21.69 -14.67
N GLU A 427 14.64 -21.10 -13.88
CA GLU A 427 13.38 -21.76 -13.49
C GLU A 427 12.34 -21.69 -14.63
N PRO A 428 11.26 -22.51 -14.59
CA PRO A 428 10.22 -22.44 -15.59
C PRO A 428 9.60 -21.03 -15.70
N PRO A 429 9.43 -20.48 -16.92
CA PRO A 429 8.94 -19.13 -17.12
C PRO A 429 7.48 -18.97 -16.69
N GLY A 430 7.08 -17.71 -16.49
CA GLY A 430 5.73 -17.31 -16.18
C GLY A 430 5.34 -17.50 -14.71
N ARG A 431 6.28 -17.85 -13.82
CA ARG A 431 6.00 -18.19 -12.41
C ARG A 431 6.37 -17.09 -11.43
N ASP A 432 7.58 -16.54 -11.56
CA ASP A 432 8.18 -15.68 -10.53
C ASP A 432 8.57 -14.32 -11.10
N TRP A 433 7.53 -13.54 -11.38
CA TRP A 433 7.66 -12.17 -11.85
C TRP A 433 7.99 -11.23 -10.71
N VAL A 434 8.81 -10.21 -10.97
CA VAL A 434 8.96 -9.08 -10.05
C VAL A 434 7.65 -8.32 -9.98
N VAL A 435 7.06 -8.26 -8.78
CA VAL A 435 5.78 -7.59 -8.49
C VAL A 435 6.00 -6.18 -7.96
N HIS A 436 7.04 -6.00 -7.12
CA HIS A 436 7.40 -4.72 -6.51
C HIS A 436 8.86 -4.74 -6.06
N GLY A 437 9.42 -3.58 -5.78
CA GLY A 437 10.76 -3.49 -5.21
C GLY A 437 11.02 -2.26 -4.35
N LEU A 438 12.19 -2.25 -3.74
CA LEU A 438 12.70 -1.15 -2.92
C LEU A 438 14.19 -0.96 -3.22
N ALA A 439 14.55 0.14 -3.86
CA ALA A 439 15.94 0.55 -3.96
C ALA A 439 16.40 1.08 -2.60
N LEU A 440 17.60 0.69 -2.20
CA LEU A 440 18.25 1.09 -0.96
C LEU A 440 19.63 1.68 -1.26
N ALA A 441 20.02 2.65 -0.46
CA ALA A 441 21.36 3.15 -0.38
C ALA A 441 21.81 3.28 1.07
N ALA A 442 23.12 3.26 1.29
CA ALA A 442 23.72 3.63 2.54
C ALA A 442 23.20 5.00 3.04
N PRO A 443 23.28 5.27 4.36
CA PRO A 443 22.94 6.57 4.91
C PRO A 443 23.64 7.70 4.16
N GLY A 444 22.95 8.82 3.98
CA GLY A 444 23.60 10.00 3.39
C GLY A 444 24.73 10.48 4.30
N THR A 445 25.83 10.97 3.72
CA THR A 445 26.83 11.70 4.48
C THR A 445 26.15 12.93 5.12
N PRO A 446 26.30 13.16 6.43
CA PRO A 446 25.79 14.37 7.03
C PRO A 446 26.50 15.58 6.41
N GLY A 447 25.75 16.44 5.70
CA GLY A 447 26.26 17.72 5.22
C GLY A 447 26.17 18.01 3.72
N THR A 448 25.62 17.13 2.87
CA THR A 448 25.32 17.52 1.47
C THR A 448 23.87 18.05 1.40
N PRO A 449 23.64 19.37 1.27
CA PRO A 449 22.30 19.85 0.97
C PRO A 449 21.89 19.25 -0.38
N GLY A 450 20.66 18.73 -0.45
CA GLY A 450 20.10 18.18 -1.68
C GLY A 450 20.29 19.19 -2.81
N GLY A 451 21.06 18.79 -3.83
CA GLY A 451 21.27 19.58 -5.03
C GLY A 451 19.91 20.01 -5.56
N GLY A 452 19.76 21.32 -5.75
CA GLY A 452 18.49 21.94 -6.07
C GLY A 452 17.84 21.33 -7.31
N ASP A 453 16.56 21.03 -7.18
CA ASP A 453 15.66 20.89 -8.33
C ASP A 453 15.65 22.23 -9.08
N ARG A 454 16.20 22.22 -10.29
CA ARG A 454 15.83 23.18 -11.34
C ARG A 454 14.74 22.54 -12.21
N PRO A 455 13.84 23.38 -12.77
CA PRO A 455 12.39 23.17 -12.90
C PRO A 455 11.94 21.98 -13.75
#